data_AF-A0A8B6BUT8-F1
#
_entry.id   AF-A0A8B6BUT8-F1
#
_cell.length_a   1.000
_cell.length_b   1.000
_cell.length_c   1.000
_cell.angle_alpha   90.00
_cell.angle_beta   90.00
_cell.angle_gamma   90.00
#
_symmetry.space_group_name_H-M   'P 1'
#
loop_
_entity.id
_entity.type
_entity.pdbx_description
1 polymer ?
#
loop_
_entity_poly.entity_id
_entity_poly.type
_entity_poly.pdbx_seq_one_letter_code
_entity_poly.pdbx_strand_id
1 'polypeptide(L)'
;MAVVTQQPFYTVAPVEEVLYNNGPIKIRKMMDTHEDCSFYAHLSTEAFTDKIVHATKESSIPKVIEFTRVTSKGRPQELYDRIFVAEYDGVRAGLCSIAYHGDKEKFPERSSDVVPDFDCCDLCGLLCLDNATTEKNVPVGYCYIECICVDDKFRGKGIGKVLMDVVETDAKRNHNCKTMYLWVVSTNRALNLYSRQGYVVTANKTCCLKCMLGVKKAKLKSLDFWRSRTITDVGLRALAYNCPDLEELDLGWW
;
A
#
# COMPACT_ATOMS: atom_id res chain seq x y z
N MET A 1 8.05 -20.86 52.71
CA MET A 1 7.61 -19.69 51.91
C MET A 1 8.27 -19.79 50.55
N ALA A 2 7.48 -19.91 49.47
CA ALA A 2 7.99 -19.83 48.11
C ALA A 2 7.87 -18.38 47.64
N VAL A 3 8.96 -17.80 47.15
CA VAL A 3 9.00 -16.45 46.60
C VAL A 3 9.15 -16.58 45.09
N VAL A 4 8.23 -15.98 44.35
CA VAL A 4 8.36 -15.77 42.91
C VAL A 4 9.05 -14.43 42.71
N THR A 5 10.19 -14.43 42.03
CA THR A 5 10.86 -13.21 41.58
C THR A 5 10.61 -13.06 40.07
N GLN A 6 10.09 -11.89 39.67
CA GLN A 6 9.98 -11.51 38.26
C GLN A 6 11.10 -10.52 37.94
N GLN A 7 11.87 -10.80 36.89
CA GLN A 7 12.85 -9.86 36.36
C GLN A 7 12.16 -9.01 35.30
N PRO A 8 12.01 -7.69 35.47
CA PRO A 8 11.54 -6.84 34.39
C PRO A 8 12.62 -6.86 33.30
N PHE A 9 12.27 -7.36 32.11
CA PHE A 9 13.11 -7.13 30.94
C PHE A 9 13.11 -5.62 30.68
N TYR A 10 14.29 -5.00 30.71
CA TYR A 10 14.48 -3.70 30.09
C TYR A 10 14.09 -3.86 28.61
N THR A 11 13.14 -3.04 28.13
CA THR A 11 12.92 -2.89 26.70
C THR A 11 14.20 -2.33 26.10
N VAL A 12 15.04 -3.22 25.56
CA VAL A 12 16.17 -2.81 24.73
C VAL A 12 15.57 -2.04 23.56
N ALA A 13 16.02 -0.81 23.33
CA ALA A 13 15.60 -0.05 22.15
C ALA A 13 15.81 -0.93 20.91
N PRO A 14 14.91 -0.89 19.91
CA PRO A 14 15.04 -1.71 18.71
C PRO A 14 16.44 -1.50 18.12
N VAL A 15 17.24 -2.57 18.04
CA VAL A 15 18.55 -2.51 17.40
C VAL A 15 18.31 -2.57 15.91
N GLU A 16 18.86 -1.61 15.19
CA GLU A 16 18.75 -1.53 13.74
C GLU A 16 19.40 -2.77 13.09
N GLU A 17 18.60 -3.65 12.50
CA GLU A 17 19.09 -4.80 11.76
C GLU A 17 19.39 -4.42 10.30
N VAL A 18 20.67 -4.37 9.96
CA VAL A 18 21.15 -4.11 8.60
C VAL A 18 21.25 -5.43 7.82
N LEU A 19 20.41 -5.57 6.80
CA LEU A 19 20.29 -6.80 6.00
C LEU A 19 21.18 -6.77 4.75
N TYR A 20 21.51 -5.57 4.28
CA TYR A 20 22.38 -5.36 3.14
C TYR A 20 23.11 -4.03 3.30
N ASN A 21 24.41 -4.02 3.00
CA ASN A 21 25.21 -2.81 2.97
C ASN A 21 26.32 -2.97 1.95
N ASN A 22 26.17 -2.33 0.78
CA ASN A 22 27.17 -2.38 -0.27
C ASN A 22 27.10 -1.13 -1.14
N GLY A 23 28.24 -0.45 -1.27
CA GLY A 23 28.33 0.83 -1.97
C GLY A 23 27.39 1.86 -1.34
N PRO A 24 26.61 2.61 -2.14
CA PRO A 24 25.71 3.64 -1.61
C PRO A 24 24.43 3.07 -1.00
N ILE A 25 24.11 1.79 -1.22
CA ILE A 25 22.82 1.21 -0.85
C ILE A 25 22.93 0.43 0.46
N LYS A 26 22.07 0.78 1.41
CA LYS A 26 21.85 0.06 2.66
C LYS A 26 20.39 -0.33 2.79
N ILE A 27 20.10 -1.58 3.14
CA ILE A 27 18.74 -2.06 3.42
C ILE A 27 18.67 -2.50 4.88
N ARG A 28 17.60 -2.10 5.55
CA ARG A 28 17.28 -2.45 6.95
C ARG A 28 15.79 -2.65 7.13
N LYS A 29 15.39 -3.24 8.26
CA LYS A 29 13.97 -3.21 8.66
C LYS A 29 13.57 -1.78 9.08
N MET A 30 12.29 -1.47 8.93
CA MET A 30 11.70 -0.25 9.46
C MET A 30 11.79 -0.27 11.00
N MET A 31 11.81 0.89 11.62
CA MET A 31 11.75 1.04 13.07
C MET A 31 10.51 1.85 13.47
N ASP A 32 10.05 1.69 14.71
CA ASP A 32 8.99 2.52 15.31
C ASP A 32 9.52 3.92 15.69
N THR A 33 10.09 4.63 14.72
CA THR A 33 10.52 6.02 14.87
C THR A 33 9.61 6.95 14.10
N HIS A 34 9.57 8.21 14.53
CA HIS A 34 8.78 9.22 13.83
C HIS A 34 9.28 9.38 12.39
N GLU A 35 10.59 9.36 12.18
CA GLU A 35 11.22 9.54 10.87
C GLU A 35 10.88 8.40 9.91
N ASP A 36 10.92 7.15 10.37
CA ASP A 36 10.58 5.99 9.54
C ASP A 36 9.08 5.95 9.24
N CYS A 37 8.21 6.19 10.22
CA CYS A 37 6.77 6.23 10.01
C CYS A 37 6.37 7.35 9.02
N SER A 38 6.98 8.53 9.17
CA SER A 38 6.75 9.66 8.26
C SER A 38 7.27 9.34 6.86
N PHE A 39 8.45 8.76 6.73
CA PHE A 39 8.98 8.35 5.42
C PHE A 39 8.10 7.29 4.75
N TYR A 40 7.66 6.27 5.49
CA TYR A 40 6.75 5.24 5.00
C TYR A 40 5.45 5.83 4.48
N ALA A 41 4.81 6.69 5.28
CA ALA A 41 3.55 7.32 4.94
C ALA A 41 3.65 8.22 3.70
N HIS A 42 4.68 9.08 3.65
CA HIS A 42 4.90 9.96 2.50
C HIS A 42 5.18 9.18 1.22
N LEU A 43 6.19 8.30 1.23
CA LEU A 43 6.63 7.62 0.01
C LEU A 43 5.57 6.65 -0.53
N SER A 44 4.87 5.93 0.35
CA SER A 44 3.79 5.03 -0.08
C SER A 44 2.61 5.82 -0.66
N THR A 45 2.17 6.91 0.00
CA THR A 45 1.10 7.76 -0.52
C THR A 45 1.48 8.35 -1.87
N GLU A 46 2.70 8.92 -1.98
CA GLU A 46 3.18 9.51 -3.22
C GLU A 46 3.20 8.49 -4.37
N ALA A 47 3.73 7.29 -4.12
CA ALA A 47 3.79 6.22 -5.11
C ALA A 47 2.41 5.74 -5.62
N PHE A 48 1.34 5.97 -4.85
CA PHE A 48 -0.03 5.61 -5.20
C PHE A 48 -0.99 6.81 -5.32
N THR A 49 -0.45 8.02 -5.50
CA THR A 49 -1.22 9.28 -5.52
C THR A 49 -2.44 9.19 -6.44
N ASP A 50 -2.26 8.74 -7.69
CA ASP A 50 -3.36 8.64 -8.66
C ASP A 50 -4.53 7.78 -8.16
N LYS A 51 -4.24 6.67 -7.47
CA LYS A 51 -5.27 5.78 -6.91
C LYS A 51 -5.96 6.43 -5.72
N ILE A 52 -5.20 7.12 -4.88
CA ILE A 52 -5.70 7.79 -3.69
C ILE A 52 -6.58 8.97 -4.08
N VAL A 53 -6.15 9.78 -5.05
CA VAL A 53 -6.96 10.87 -5.61
C VAL A 53 -8.21 10.32 -6.29
N HIS A 54 -8.13 9.19 -6.99
CA HIS A 54 -9.32 8.54 -7.55
C HIS A 54 -10.30 8.08 -6.47
N ALA A 55 -9.79 7.51 -5.37
CA ALA A 55 -10.58 7.08 -4.24
C ALA A 55 -11.11 8.24 -3.39
N THR A 56 -10.50 9.42 -3.48
CA THR A 56 -10.79 10.57 -2.63
C THR A 56 -10.80 11.86 -3.46
N LYS A 57 -9.91 12.81 -3.12
CA LYS A 57 -9.63 14.07 -3.77
C LYS A 57 -8.23 14.53 -3.39
N GLU A 58 -7.62 15.37 -4.21
CA GLU A 58 -6.25 15.87 -3.97
C GLU A 58 -6.09 16.57 -2.61
N SER A 59 -7.11 17.31 -2.16
CA SER A 59 -7.10 17.97 -0.84
C SER A 59 -7.14 17.01 0.34
N SER A 60 -7.43 15.72 0.13
CA SER A 60 -7.42 14.68 1.16
C SER A 60 -6.06 13.98 1.30
N ILE A 61 -5.11 14.21 0.39
CA ILE A 61 -3.77 13.60 0.45
C ILE A 61 -3.05 13.84 1.80
N PRO A 62 -3.01 15.06 2.37
CA PRO A 62 -2.38 15.26 3.68
C PRO A 62 -3.02 14.44 4.80
N LYS A 63 -4.34 14.24 4.75
CA LYS A 63 -5.07 13.40 5.73
C LYS A 63 -4.69 11.93 5.56
N VAL A 64 -4.53 11.45 4.32
CA VAL A 64 -4.10 10.07 4.06
C VAL A 64 -2.68 9.83 4.56
N ILE A 65 -1.75 10.76 4.33
CA ILE A 65 -0.38 10.68 4.87
C ILE A 65 -0.42 10.59 6.39
N GLU A 66 -1.17 11.49 7.05
CA GLU A 66 -1.26 11.49 8.51
C GLU A 66 -1.91 10.20 9.04
N PHE A 67 -2.96 9.71 8.38
CA PHE A 67 -3.59 8.43 8.71
C PHE A 67 -2.61 7.26 8.62
N THR A 68 -1.87 7.15 7.51
CA THR A 68 -0.86 6.09 7.32
C THR A 68 0.26 6.19 8.36
N ARG A 69 0.69 7.40 8.71
CA ARG A 69 1.75 7.64 9.70
C ARG A 69 1.31 7.26 11.12
N VAL A 70 0.07 7.60 11.50
CA VAL A 70 -0.49 7.28 12.82
C VAL A 70 -0.74 5.77 12.93
N THR A 71 -1.30 5.16 11.90
CA THR A 71 -1.60 3.72 11.88
C THR A 71 -0.34 2.86 11.84
N SER A 72 0.78 3.35 11.31
CA SER A 72 2.06 2.62 11.32
C SER A 72 2.81 2.69 12.65
N LYS A 73 2.44 3.60 13.57
CA LYS A 73 3.18 3.84 14.83
C LYS A 73 2.74 2.91 15.97
N GLY A 74 3.67 2.54 16.85
CA GLY A 74 3.38 1.78 18.08
C GLY A 74 2.90 0.35 17.82
N ARG A 75 3.35 -0.25 16.72
CA ARG A 75 3.00 -1.61 16.32
C ARG A 75 4.00 -2.61 16.92
N PRO A 76 3.65 -3.91 17.00
CA PRO A 76 4.61 -4.93 17.40
C PRO A 76 5.82 -4.98 16.45
N GLN A 77 6.99 -5.33 16.97
CA GLN A 77 8.24 -5.41 16.17
C GLN A 77 8.07 -6.28 14.94
N GLU A 78 7.31 -7.38 15.05
CA GLU A 78 7.11 -8.32 13.95
C GLU A 78 6.40 -7.72 12.74
N LEU A 79 5.66 -6.61 12.90
CA LEU A 79 5.11 -5.86 11.77
C LEU A 79 6.20 -5.05 11.08
N TYR A 80 7.08 -4.39 11.84
CA TYR A 80 8.20 -3.64 11.26
C TYR A 80 9.20 -4.54 10.54
N ASP A 81 9.31 -5.80 10.97
CA ASP A 81 10.07 -6.84 10.27
C ASP A 81 9.48 -7.17 8.87
N ARG A 82 8.27 -6.71 8.55
CA ARG A 82 7.65 -6.80 7.22
C ARG A 82 7.93 -5.60 6.32
N ILE A 83 8.55 -4.56 6.84
CA ILE A 83 8.76 -3.31 6.11
C ILE A 83 10.26 -3.05 6.02
N PHE A 84 10.76 -2.96 4.81
CA PHE A 84 12.17 -2.78 4.51
C PHE A 84 12.38 -1.36 4.02
N VAL A 85 13.36 -0.67 4.60
CA VAL A 85 13.76 0.68 4.21
C VAL A 85 15.08 0.59 3.47
N ALA A 86 15.13 1.20 2.29
CA ALA A 86 16.35 1.43 1.54
C ALA A 86 16.88 2.83 1.80
N GLU A 87 18.17 2.91 2.09
CA GLU A 87 18.92 4.15 2.17
C GLU A 87 19.93 4.20 1.01
N TYR A 88 20.08 5.39 0.41
CA TYR A 88 21.09 5.70 -0.59
C TYR A 88 21.96 6.84 -0.05
N ASP A 89 23.25 6.59 0.18
CA ASP A 89 24.18 7.51 0.84
C ASP A 89 23.66 8.06 2.19
N GLY A 90 23.03 7.16 2.98
CA GLY A 90 22.45 7.49 4.29
C GLY A 90 21.10 8.21 4.24
N VAL A 91 20.56 8.50 3.05
CA VAL A 91 19.25 9.12 2.88
C VAL A 91 18.22 8.05 2.52
N ARG A 92 17.09 8.02 3.24
CA ARG A 92 15.97 7.11 2.92
C ARG A 92 15.49 7.37 1.48
N ALA A 93 15.49 6.33 0.67
CA ALA A 93 15.34 6.42 -0.79
C ALA A 93 14.32 5.42 -1.37
N GLY A 94 13.95 4.39 -0.61
CA GLY A 94 12.93 3.43 -1.04
C GLY A 94 12.37 2.63 0.12
N LEU A 95 11.27 1.95 -0.13
CA LEU A 95 10.69 0.98 0.81
C LEU A 95 10.09 -0.22 0.08
N CYS A 96 10.00 -1.34 0.78
CA CYS A 96 9.25 -2.51 0.37
C CYS A 96 8.48 -3.06 1.58
N SER A 97 7.16 -3.19 1.49
CA SER A 97 6.34 -3.86 2.50
C SER A 97 5.81 -5.18 1.97
N ILE A 98 5.77 -6.18 2.84
CA ILE A 98 5.32 -7.53 2.52
C ILE A 98 4.30 -8.05 3.53
N ALA A 99 3.57 -9.09 3.15
CA ALA A 99 2.68 -9.84 4.03
C ALA A 99 2.85 -11.34 3.85
N TYR A 100 2.72 -12.08 4.94
CA TYR A 100 2.67 -13.54 4.97
C TYR A 100 1.27 -14.06 5.35
N HIS A 101 1.11 -15.37 5.25
CA HIS A 101 -0.09 -16.06 5.72
C HIS A 101 -0.38 -15.75 7.19
N GLY A 102 -1.61 -15.32 7.49
CA GLY A 102 -2.07 -15.03 8.85
C GLY A 102 -1.67 -13.65 9.40
N ASP A 103 -0.89 -12.84 8.65
CA ASP A 103 -0.45 -11.53 9.14
C ASP A 103 -1.63 -10.58 9.36
N LYS A 104 -2.73 -10.71 8.62
CA LYS A 104 -3.93 -9.87 8.79
C LYS A 104 -4.62 -10.10 10.14
N GLU A 105 -4.74 -11.35 10.56
CA GLU A 105 -5.28 -11.73 11.86
C GLU A 105 -4.31 -11.38 12.99
N LYS A 106 -2.99 -11.47 12.71
CA LYS A 106 -1.93 -11.17 13.67
C LYS A 106 -1.79 -9.66 13.93
N PHE A 107 -2.01 -8.84 12.90
CA PHE A 107 -1.85 -7.38 12.97
C PHE A 107 -3.16 -6.67 12.59
N PRO A 108 -4.22 -6.81 13.40
CA PRO A 108 -5.49 -6.17 13.11
C PRO A 108 -5.39 -4.65 13.26
N GLU A 109 -6.37 -3.96 12.65
CA GLU A 109 -6.65 -2.56 12.95
C GLU A 109 -6.93 -2.38 14.44
N ARG A 110 -6.45 -1.28 15.03
CA ARG A 110 -6.67 -0.98 16.45
C ARG A 110 -7.78 0.04 16.58
N SER A 111 -8.60 -0.10 17.63
CA SER A 111 -9.56 0.94 18.01
C SER A 111 -8.90 2.28 18.35
N SER A 112 -7.62 2.27 18.72
CA SER A 112 -6.82 3.47 18.98
C SER A 112 -6.28 4.15 17.71
N ASP A 113 -6.44 3.52 16.54
CA ASP A 113 -6.00 4.13 15.28
C ASP A 113 -6.93 5.31 14.98
N VAL A 114 -6.39 6.52 15.08
CA VAL A 114 -7.16 7.74 14.84
C VAL A 114 -7.41 7.86 13.35
N VAL A 115 -8.67 7.74 12.95
CA VAL A 115 -9.11 8.06 11.59
C VAL A 115 -9.28 9.58 11.53
N PRO A 116 -8.54 10.31 10.67
CA PRO A 116 -8.80 11.71 10.40
C PRO A 116 -10.26 11.93 10.00
N ASP A 117 -10.75 13.16 10.14
CA ASP A 117 -12.09 13.54 9.70
C ASP A 117 -12.18 13.50 8.16
N PHE A 118 -12.37 12.31 7.61
CA PHE A 118 -12.71 12.06 6.21
C PHE A 118 -14.21 12.22 6.02
N ASP A 119 -14.63 12.84 4.92
CA ASP A 119 -16.04 12.79 4.57
C ASP A 119 -16.46 11.37 4.14
N CYS A 120 -17.76 11.14 4.08
CA CYS A 120 -18.32 9.83 3.75
C CYS A 120 -17.84 9.30 2.39
N CYS A 121 -17.65 10.18 1.40
CA CYS A 121 -17.20 9.77 0.07
C CYS A 121 -15.73 9.37 0.07
N ASP A 122 -14.87 10.15 0.73
CA ASP A 122 -13.45 9.83 0.89
C ASP A 122 -13.27 8.51 1.64
N LEU A 123 -13.97 8.31 2.76
CA LEU A 123 -13.86 7.08 3.53
C LEU A 123 -14.35 5.87 2.74
N CYS A 124 -15.51 5.96 2.08
CA CYS A 124 -16.02 4.88 1.24
C CYS A 124 -15.06 4.55 0.09
N GLY A 125 -14.47 5.55 -0.54
CA GLY A 125 -13.52 5.34 -1.63
C GLY A 125 -12.22 4.70 -1.14
N LEU A 126 -11.67 5.12 0.01
CA LEU A 126 -10.51 4.48 0.63
C LEU A 126 -10.80 3.01 1.01
N LEU A 127 -12.00 2.71 1.52
CA LEU A 127 -12.42 1.33 1.78
C LEU A 127 -12.52 0.50 0.50
N CYS A 128 -13.02 1.08 -0.60
CA CYS A 128 -13.03 0.42 -1.90
C CYS A 128 -11.61 0.17 -2.42
N LEU A 129 -10.71 1.15 -2.25
CA LEU A 129 -9.32 1.06 -2.66
C LEU A 129 -8.60 -0.05 -1.88
N ASP A 130 -8.71 -0.06 -0.54
CA ASP A 130 -8.14 -1.10 0.31
C ASP A 130 -8.65 -2.49 -0.09
N ASN A 131 -9.95 -2.65 -0.27
CA ASN A 131 -10.54 -3.91 -0.74
C ASN A 131 -10.00 -4.35 -2.11
N ALA A 132 -9.58 -3.42 -2.97
CA ALA A 132 -9.04 -3.70 -4.29
C ALA A 132 -7.54 -3.97 -4.30
N THR A 133 -6.77 -3.44 -3.33
CA THR A 133 -5.31 -3.55 -3.27
C THR A 133 -4.78 -4.56 -2.27
N THR A 134 -5.54 -4.84 -1.22
CA THR A 134 -5.10 -5.66 -0.09
C THR A 134 -5.37 -7.13 -0.37
N GLU A 135 -4.31 -7.95 -0.31
CA GLU A 135 -4.44 -9.40 -0.47
C GLU A 135 -4.89 -10.01 0.86
N LYS A 136 -6.17 -10.39 0.92
CA LYS A 136 -6.80 -10.82 2.17
C LYS A 136 -6.36 -12.20 2.63
N ASN A 137 -5.93 -13.05 1.69
CA ASN A 137 -5.63 -14.45 1.96
C ASN A 137 -4.31 -14.85 1.30
N VAL A 138 -3.19 -14.44 1.92
CA VAL A 138 -1.87 -14.90 1.49
C VAL A 138 -1.75 -16.42 1.73
N PRO A 139 -1.46 -17.24 0.71
CA PRO A 139 -1.33 -18.68 0.91
C PRO A 139 -0.15 -19.06 1.81
N VAL A 140 -0.24 -20.21 2.49
CA VAL A 140 0.86 -20.75 3.30
C VAL A 140 2.12 -20.94 2.44
N GLY A 141 3.25 -20.43 2.93
CA GLY A 141 4.53 -20.50 2.21
C GLY A 141 4.67 -19.49 1.07
N TYR A 142 3.79 -18.48 1.00
CA TYR A 142 3.89 -17.39 0.04
C TYR A 142 4.23 -16.07 0.73
N CYS A 143 4.97 -15.22 0.03
CA CYS A 143 5.26 -13.83 0.39
C CYS A 143 4.53 -12.91 -0.61
N TYR A 144 3.63 -12.06 -0.11
CA TYR A 144 2.97 -11.04 -0.92
C TYR A 144 3.71 -9.71 -0.77
N ILE A 145 4.10 -9.06 -1.88
CA ILE A 145 4.61 -7.68 -1.83
C ILE A 145 3.43 -6.72 -1.92
N GLU A 146 3.19 -5.96 -0.85
CA GLU A 146 2.09 -4.99 -0.76
C GLU A 146 2.44 -3.68 -1.48
N CYS A 147 3.63 -3.13 -1.19
CA CYS A 147 4.21 -1.99 -1.92
C CYS A 147 5.69 -2.22 -2.10
N ILE A 148 6.18 -1.81 -3.27
CA ILE A 148 7.60 -1.57 -3.51
C ILE A 148 7.73 -0.23 -4.21
N CYS A 149 8.41 0.70 -3.55
CA CYS A 149 8.29 2.11 -3.85
C CYS A 149 9.70 2.73 -3.72
N VAL A 150 10.14 3.49 -4.74
CA VAL A 150 11.44 4.18 -4.75
C VAL A 150 11.18 5.64 -5.08
N ASP A 151 11.71 6.52 -4.23
CA ASP A 151 11.65 7.97 -4.38
C ASP A 151 12.22 8.36 -5.74
N ASP A 152 11.54 9.27 -6.43
CA ASP A 152 11.81 9.59 -7.83
C ASP A 152 13.23 10.07 -8.08
N LYS A 153 13.83 10.79 -7.12
CA LYS A 153 15.22 11.28 -7.14
C LYS A 153 16.24 10.15 -7.17
N PHE A 154 15.85 8.96 -6.70
CA PHE A 154 16.74 7.81 -6.58
C PHE A 154 16.41 6.66 -7.54
N ARG A 155 15.42 6.84 -8.43
CA ARG A 155 15.08 5.84 -9.45
C ARG A 155 16.22 5.62 -10.43
N GLY A 156 16.28 4.42 -11.01
CA GLY A 156 17.35 4.04 -11.95
C GLY A 156 18.69 3.68 -11.29
N LYS A 157 18.82 3.81 -9.96
CA LYS A 157 20.05 3.49 -9.21
C LYS A 157 20.13 2.04 -8.70
N GLY A 158 19.24 1.16 -9.16
CA GLY A 158 19.22 -0.25 -8.75
C GLY A 158 18.54 -0.56 -7.41
N ILE A 159 18.08 0.45 -6.65
CA ILE A 159 17.47 0.30 -5.31
C ILE A 159 16.32 -0.71 -5.30
N GLY A 160 15.37 -0.61 -6.24
CA GLY A 160 14.24 -1.53 -6.31
C GLY A 160 14.65 -2.99 -6.54
N LYS A 161 15.73 -3.23 -7.28
CA LYS A 161 16.29 -4.58 -7.46
C LYS A 161 16.83 -5.11 -6.14
N VAL A 162 17.67 -4.32 -5.45
CA VAL A 162 18.27 -4.70 -4.16
C VAL A 162 17.20 -4.95 -3.10
N LEU A 163 16.16 -4.11 -3.02
CA LEU A 163 15.01 -4.34 -2.14
C LEU A 163 14.38 -5.72 -2.40
N MET A 164 14.12 -6.06 -3.66
CA MET A 164 13.53 -7.37 -4.01
C MET A 164 14.46 -8.54 -3.65
N ASP A 165 15.75 -8.44 -3.94
CA ASP A 165 16.73 -9.51 -3.65
C ASP A 165 16.83 -9.77 -2.14
N VAL A 166 16.84 -8.70 -1.33
CA VAL A 166 16.88 -8.78 0.14
C VAL A 166 15.59 -9.36 0.69
N VAL A 167 14.44 -8.87 0.22
CA VAL A 167 13.11 -9.37 0.63
C VAL A 167 12.94 -10.85 0.27
N GLU A 168 13.37 -11.27 -0.92
CA GLU A 168 13.33 -12.66 -1.34
C GLU A 168 14.19 -13.54 -0.42
N THR A 169 15.39 -13.07 -0.10
CA THR A 169 16.32 -13.80 0.78
C THR A 169 15.74 -13.95 2.18
N ASP A 170 15.17 -12.88 2.74
CA ASP A 170 14.50 -12.88 4.04
C ASP A 170 13.29 -13.82 4.06
N ALA A 171 12.41 -13.72 3.07
CA ALA A 171 11.21 -14.56 2.97
C ALA A 171 11.56 -16.06 2.86
N LYS A 172 12.62 -16.41 2.12
CA LYS A 172 13.09 -17.80 2.01
C LYS A 172 13.69 -18.32 3.30
N ARG A 173 14.61 -17.55 3.91
CA ARG A 173 15.41 -18.02 5.06
C ARG A 173 14.64 -17.98 6.37
N ASN A 174 13.88 -16.91 6.60
CA ASN A 174 13.25 -16.64 7.89
C ASN A 174 11.77 -17.05 7.93
N HIS A 175 11.14 -17.18 6.76
CA HIS A 175 9.71 -17.48 6.66
C HIS A 175 9.38 -18.72 5.81
N ASN A 176 10.40 -19.45 5.33
CA ASN A 176 10.26 -20.66 4.52
C ASN A 176 9.30 -20.47 3.31
N CYS A 177 9.30 -19.27 2.74
CA CYS A 177 8.48 -18.97 1.58
C CYS A 177 9.08 -19.61 0.33
N LYS A 178 8.22 -20.23 -0.48
CA LYS A 178 8.57 -20.87 -1.75
C LYS A 178 8.24 -19.99 -2.94
N THR A 179 7.28 -19.09 -2.77
CA THR A 179 6.76 -18.23 -3.82
C THR A 179 6.64 -16.80 -3.31
N MET A 180 7.08 -15.84 -4.12
CA MET A 180 6.84 -14.42 -3.88
C MET A 180 6.01 -13.87 -5.04
N TYR A 181 5.00 -13.04 -4.75
CA TYR A 181 4.07 -12.54 -5.76
C TYR A 181 3.57 -11.13 -5.42
N LEU A 182 3.00 -10.46 -6.43
CA LEU A 182 2.44 -9.12 -6.32
C LEU A 182 1.41 -8.88 -7.41
N TRP A 183 0.58 -7.84 -7.21
CA TRP A 183 -0.32 -7.34 -8.25
C TRP A 183 0.26 -6.08 -8.89
N VAL A 184 0.34 -6.06 -10.22
CA VAL A 184 0.82 -4.91 -10.99
C VAL A 184 -0.13 -4.62 -12.14
N VAL A 185 -0.37 -3.34 -12.40
CA VAL A 185 -1.15 -2.90 -13.56
C VAL A 185 -0.32 -3.14 -14.82
N SER A 186 -0.94 -3.70 -15.87
CA SER A 186 -0.24 -4.13 -17.09
C SER A 186 0.48 -3.01 -17.86
N THR A 187 0.13 -1.75 -17.60
CA THR A 187 0.76 -0.56 -18.20
C THR A 187 1.90 0.01 -17.37
N ASN A 188 2.14 -0.53 -16.17
CA ASN A 188 3.15 0.00 -15.26
C ASN A 188 4.56 -0.44 -15.69
N ARG A 189 5.48 0.52 -15.85
CA ARG A 189 6.89 0.29 -16.18
C ARG A 189 7.62 -0.66 -15.21
N ALA A 190 7.11 -0.80 -13.97
CA ALA A 190 7.66 -1.72 -12.98
C ALA A 190 7.62 -3.19 -13.43
N LEU A 191 6.76 -3.54 -14.38
CA LEU A 191 6.79 -4.85 -15.03
C LEU A 191 8.17 -5.23 -15.56
N ASN A 192 8.90 -4.26 -16.13
CA ASN A 192 10.25 -4.52 -16.63
C ASN A 192 11.22 -4.90 -15.50
N LEU A 193 11.05 -4.36 -14.30
CA LEU A 193 11.82 -4.77 -13.13
C LEU A 193 11.45 -6.21 -12.74
N TYR A 194 10.15 -6.50 -12.59
CA TYR A 194 9.68 -7.82 -12.16
C TYR A 194 10.09 -8.92 -13.14
N SER A 195 9.93 -8.71 -14.45
CA SER A 195 10.34 -9.68 -15.47
C SER A 195 11.85 -9.94 -15.46
N ARG A 196 12.68 -8.91 -15.24
CA ARG A 196 14.14 -9.10 -15.07
C ARG A 196 14.50 -9.87 -13.80
N GLN A 197 13.66 -9.79 -12.77
CA GLN A 197 13.78 -10.57 -11.53
C GLN A 197 13.11 -11.94 -11.62
N GLY A 198 12.67 -12.37 -12.81
CA GLY A 198 12.14 -13.71 -13.02
C GLY A 198 10.65 -13.89 -12.71
N TYR A 199 9.90 -12.82 -12.46
CA TYR A 199 8.46 -12.90 -12.26
C TYR A 199 7.74 -13.23 -13.58
N VAL A 200 6.73 -14.09 -13.47
CA VAL A 200 5.85 -14.47 -14.59
C VAL A 200 4.40 -14.12 -14.24
N VAL A 201 3.61 -13.78 -15.25
CA VAL A 201 2.19 -13.48 -15.07
C VAL A 201 1.42 -14.78 -14.89
N THR A 202 0.76 -14.94 -13.74
CA THR A 202 0.01 -16.17 -13.39
C THR A 202 -1.50 -15.95 -13.30
N ALA A 203 -1.96 -14.71 -13.13
CA ALA A 203 -3.38 -14.38 -12.97
C ALA A 203 -3.70 -12.95 -13.43
N ASN A 204 -4.97 -12.71 -13.70
CA ASN A 204 -5.51 -11.38 -14.04
C ASN A 204 -6.71 -11.06 -13.15
N LYS A 205 -6.81 -9.81 -12.68
CA LYS A 205 -7.99 -9.30 -11.97
C LYS A 205 -9.07 -8.82 -12.96
N THR A 206 -10.34 -8.88 -12.51
CA THR A 206 -11.54 -8.56 -13.30
C THR A 206 -11.70 -7.05 -13.60
N CYS A 207 -12.67 -6.71 -14.47
CA CYS A 207 -12.95 -5.34 -14.88
C CYS A 207 -13.30 -4.41 -13.70
N CYS A 208 -14.08 -4.87 -12.71
CA CYS A 208 -14.53 -4.02 -11.59
C CYS A 208 -13.36 -3.52 -10.74
N LEU A 209 -12.33 -4.34 -10.53
CA LEU A 209 -11.13 -3.95 -9.79
C LEU A 209 -10.35 -2.85 -10.53
N LYS A 210 -10.32 -2.86 -11.86
CA LYS A 210 -9.67 -1.80 -12.64
C LYS A 210 -10.39 -0.45 -12.49
N CYS A 211 -11.71 -0.46 -12.32
CA CYS A 211 -12.48 0.76 -12.05
C CYS A 211 -12.18 1.27 -10.63
N MET A 212 -12.25 0.41 -9.60
CA MET A 212 -11.96 0.81 -8.21
C MET A 212 -10.54 1.32 -7.99
N LEU A 213 -9.59 0.91 -8.82
CA LEU A 213 -8.19 1.37 -8.78
C LEU A 213 -7.96 2.65 -9.61
N GLY A 214 -8.97 3.22 -10.26
CA GLY A 214 -8.81 4.36 -11.16
C GLY A 214 -8.01 4.09 -12.44
N VAL A 215 -7.68 2.81 -12.71
CA VAL A 215 -6.87 2.37 -13.85
C VAL A 215 -7.66 2.42 -15.15
N LYS A 216 -8.97 2.19 -15.06
CA LYS A 216 -9.90 2.29 -16.18
C LYS A 216 -10.95 3.36 -15.86
N LYS A 217 -10.78 4.55 -16.43
CA LYS A 217 -11.83 5.56 -16.45
C LYS A 217 -12.88 5.14 -17.49
N ALA A 218 -14.16 5.20 -17.12
CA ALA A 218 -15.21 5.01 -18.10
C ALA A 218 -15.15 6.21 -19.07
N LYS A 219 -14.98 5.95 -20.37
CA LYS A 219 -15.10 6.97 -21.43
C LYS A 219 -16.56 7.22 -21.75
N LEU A 220 -17.35 7.44 -20.72
CA LEU A 220 -18.78 7.64 -20.84
C LEU A 220 -18.98 9.09 -21.31
N LYS A 221 -19.43 9.26 -22.56
CA LYS A 221 -19.69 10.59 -23.15
C LYS A 221 -21.14 11.02 -23.01
N SER A 222 -22.07 10.08 -23.11
CA SER A 222 -23.49 10.33 -22.95
C SER A 222 -24.07 9.25 -22.05
N LEU A 223 -24.94 9.66 -21.13
CA LEU A 223 -25.67 8.78 -20.23
C LEU A 223 -27.12 9.24 -20.15
N ASP A 224 -28.04 8.33 -20.46
CA ASP A 224 -29.48 8.57 -20.42
C ASP A 224 -30.10 7.80 -19.27
N PHE A 225 -30.77 8.54 -18.39
CA PHE A 225 -31.52 8.05 -17.25
C PHE A 225 -33.02 8.27 -17.37
N TRP A 226 -33.52 8.43 -18.58
CA TRP A 226 -34.94 8.49 -18.88
C TRP A 226 -35.73 7.42 -18.10
N ARG A 227 -36.68 7.88 -17.28
CA ARG A 227 -37.52 7.06 -16.35
C ARG A 227 -36.81 6.41 -15.16
N SER A 228 -35.55 6.71 -14.92
CA SER A 228 -34.87 6.31 -13.68
C SER A 228 -35.45 7.10 -12.50
N ARG A 229 -36.01 6.39 -11.52
CA ARG A 229 -36.57 7.00 -10.30
C ARG A 229 -35.63 6.92 -9.09
N THR A 230 -34.46 6.35 -9.28
CA THR A 230 -33.56 5.93 -8.18
C THR A 230 -32.26 6.72 -8.14
N ILE A 231 -32.12 7.76 -8.98
CA ILE A 231 -30.93 8.60 -8.98
C ILE A 231 -30.97 9.53 -7.79
N THR A 232 -29.90 9.46 -7.01
CA THR A 232 -29.65 10.35 -5.88
C THR A 232 -28.55 11.35 -6.24
N ASP A 233 -28.45 12.41 -5.45
CA ASP A 233 -27.34 13.36 -5.50
C ASP A 233 -25.98 12.68 -5.28
N VAL A 234 -25.95 11.60 -4.49
CA VAL A 234 -24.77 10.72 -4.33
C VAL A 234 -24.41 10.04 -5.65
N GLY A 235 -25.40 9.50 -6.37
CA GLY A 235 -25.20 8.88 -7.68
C GLY A 235 -24.70 9.88 -8.74
N LEU A 236 -25.25 11.10 -8.74
CA LEU A 236 -24.80 12.18 -9.64
C LEU A 236 -23.36 12.62 -9.34
N ARG A 237 -23.00 12.76 -8.06
CA ARG A 237 -21.62 13.06 -7.67
C ARG A 237 -20.67 11.94 -8.12
N ALA A 238 -21.04 10.68 -7.92
CA ALA A 238 -20.22 9.55 -8.35
C ALA A 238 -19.98 9.55 -9.87
N LEU A 239 -20.99 9.93 -10.67
CA LEU A 239 -20.84 10.06 -12.12
C LEU A 239 -19.89 11.20 -12.50
N ALA A 240 -20.05 12.38 -11.91
CA ALA A 240 -19.18 13.52 -12.17
C ALA A 240 -17.71 13.22 -11.82
N TYR A 241 -17.46 12.52 -10.71
CA TYR A 241 -16.10 12.14 -10.30
C TYR A 241 -15.47 11.07 -11.19
N ASN A 242 -16.25 10.07 -11.63
CA ASN A 242 -15.72 8.89 -12.33
C ASN A 242 -15.79 8.96 -13.86
N CYS A 243 -16.60 9.87 -14.40
CA CYS A 243 -16.78 10.08 -15.83
C CYS A 243 -16.46 11.54 -16.21
N PRO A 244 -15.18 11.96 -16.14
CA PRO A 244 -14.79 13.35 -16.45
C PRO A 244 -15.03 13.72 -17.91
N ASP A 245 -15.16 12.72 -18.79
CA ASP A 245 -15.44 12.90 -20.22
C ASP A 245 -16.95 12.88 -20.53
N LEU A 246 -17.83 12.92 -19.51
CA LEU A 246 -19.28 12.95 -19.71
C LEU A 246 -19.71 14.31 -20.25
N GLU A 247 -20.14 14.31 -21.51
CA GLU A 247 -20.57 15.49 -22.27
C GLU A 247 -22.08 15.69 -22.16
N GLU A 248 -22.84 14.60 -22.02
CA GLU A 248 -24.31 14.61 -21.99
C GLU A 248 -24.83 13.73 -20.85
N LEU A 249 -25.75 14.29 -20.06
CA LEU A 249 -26.49 13.59 -19.02
C LEU A 249 -27.98 13.91 -19.20
N ASP A 250 -28.72 12.97 -19.76
CA ASP A 250 -30.18 13.11 -19.88
C ASP A 250 -30.83 12.53 -18.62
N LEU A 251 -31.50 13.40 -17.86
CA LEU A 251 -32.25 12.99 -16.66
C LEU A 251 -33.73 12.77 -16.95
N GLY A 252 -34.17 13.04 -18.18
CA GLY A 252 -35.56 13.04 -18.60
C GLY A 252 -36.39 14.10 -17.85
N TRP A 253 -37.23 14.83 -18.58
CA TRP A 253 -38.32 15.57 -17.95
C TRP A 253 -39.55 14.67 -17.88
N TRP A 254 -40.27 14.73 -16.75
CA TRP A 254 -41.55 14.05 -16.57
C TRP A 254 -42.60 14.58 -17.54
#